data_AF-A0A350UXP8-F1
#
_entry.id   AF-A0A350UXP8-F1
#
_cell.length_a   1.000
_cell.length_b   1.000
_cell.length_c   1.000
_cell.angle_alpha   90.00
_cell.angle_beta   90.00
_cell.angle_gamma   90.00
#
_symmetry.space_group_name_H-M   'P 1'
#
loop_
_entity.id
_entity.type
_entity.pdbx_description
1 polymer ?
#
loop_
_entity_poly.entity_id
_entity_poly.type
_entity_poly.pdbx_seq_one_letter_code
_entity_poly.pdbx_strand_id
1 'polypeptide(L)' 'EHVWDYNFDTFTNVIDVYVNHLRKKIDKGRQSKLLHTLRGVGYIMKD' A
#
# COMPACT_ATOMS: atom_id res chain seq x y z
N GLU A 1 -8.44 10.09 -18.47
CA GLU A 1 -8.39 10.44 -17.03
C GLU A 1 -7.68 9.38 -16.17
N HIS A 2 -6.39 9.11 -16.41
CA HIS A 2 -5.54 8.28 -15.52
C HIS A 2 -4.81 9.25 -14.57
N VAL A 3 -5.28 9.35 -13.32
CA VAL A 3 -4.92 10.43 -12.35
C VAL A 3 -3.69 10.09 -11.50
N TRP A 4 -2.76 9.27 -11.99
CA TRP A 4 -1.56 8.94 -11.23
C TRP A 4 -0.34 9.31 -12.05
N ASP A 5 -0.04 10.61 -12.00
CA ASP A 5 1.24 11.15 -12.43
C ASP A 5 2.31 10.51 -11.53
N TYR A 6 3.07 9.59 -12.12
CA TYR A 6 4.02 8.66 -11.50
C TYR A 6 5.29 9.38 -11.00
N ASN A 7 5.14 10.44 -10.21
CA ASN A 7 6.25 11.07 -9.50
C ASN A 7 6.58 10.26 -8.22
N PHE A 8 7.08 9.04 -8.45
CA PHE A 8 7.31 7.99 -7.45
C PHE A 8 8.63 8.08 -6.68
N ASP A 9 9.35 9.21 -6.73
CA ASP A 9 10.75 9.26 -6.24
C ASP A 9 10.98 9.99 -4.91
N THR A 10 9.98 10.69 -4.35
CA THR A 10 10.21 11.48 -3.10
C THR A 10 9.29 11.13 -1.93
N PHE A 11 8.21 10.37 -2.16
CA PHE A 11 7.22 10.04 -1.12
C PHE A 11 7.19 8.55 -0.74
N THR A 12 8.09 7.72 -1.28
CA THR A 12 8.09 6.26 -1.06
C THR A 12 8.10 5.90 0.44
N ASN A 13 8.88 6.62 1.24
CA ASN A 13 8.93 6.42 2.69
C ASN A 13 7.60 6.77 3.38
N VAL A 14 6.90 7.80 2.89
CA VAL A 14 5.63 8.24 3.45
C VAL A 14 4.54 7.23 3.11
N ILE A 15 4.51 6.73 1.87
CA ILE A 15 3.59 5.67 1.41
C ILE A 15 3.71 4.44 2.33
N ASP A 16 4.93 3.99 2.65
CA ASP A 16 5.14 2.84 3.53
C ASP A 16 4.55 3.04 4.94
N VAL A 17 4.69 4.24 5.51
CA VAL A 17 4.11 4.58 6.82
C VAL A 17 2.58 4.54 6.76
N TYR A 18 1.97 5.13 5.74
CA TYR A 18 0.53 5.12 5.57
C TYR A 18 -0.02 3.71 5.30
N VAL A 19 0.67 2.92 4.47
CA VAL A 19 0.32 1.51 4.21
C VAL A 19 0.41 0.69 5.49
N ASN A 20 1.43 0.91 6.31
CA ASN A 20 1.57 0.22 7.61
C ASN A 20 0.46 0.63 8.59
N HIS A 21 0.11 1.93 8.65
CA HIS A 21 -1.03 2.39 9.45
C HIS A 21 -2.35 1.81 8.95
N LEU A 22 -2.54 1.72 7.65
CA LEU A 22 -3.72 1.14 7.04
C LEU A 22 -3.84 -0.34 7.38
N ARG A 23 -2.77 -1.12 7.19
CA ARG A 23 -2.69 -2.55 7.60
C ARG A 23 -3.06 -2.72 9.07
N LYS A 24 -2.52 -1.88 9.96
CA LYS A 24 -2.89 -1.92 11.40
C LYS A 24 -4.36 -1.62 11.68
N LYS A 25 -5.07 -0.91 10.79
CA LYS A 25 -6.51 -0.65 10.94
C LYS A 25 -7.36 -1.74 10.32
N ILE A 26 -6.99 -2.26 9.14
CA ILE A 26 -7.83 -3.20 8.36
C ILE A 26 -7.50 -4.67 8.64
N ASP A 27 -6.25 -5.00 8.93
CA ASP A 27 -5.81 -6.39 9.19
C ASP A 27 -5.94 -6.75 10.68
N LYS A 28 -6.34 -5.81 11.56
CA LYS A 28 -6.50 -6.07 13.00
C LYS A 28 -7.73 -6.95 13.25
N GLY A 29 -7.53 -8.27 13.19
CA GLY A 29 -8.56 -9.29 13.35
C GLY A 29 -8.73 -10.22 12.15
N ARG A 30 -7.96 -10.01 11.06
CA ARG A 30 -7.97 -10.87 9.87
C ARG A 30 -6.69 -11.71 9.84
N GLN A 31 -6.82 -13.03 9.64
CA GLN A 31 -5.65 -13.91 9.47
C GLN A 31 -4.96 -13.71 8.11
N SER A 32 -5.72 -13.30 7.09
CA SER A 32 -5.20 -13.01 5.75
C SER A 32 -4.90 -11.52 5.60
N LYS A 33 -3.74 -11.20 5.04
CA LYS A 33 -3.33 -9.82 4.74
C LYS A 33 -4.05 -9.36 3.50
N LEU A 34 -4.86 -8.31 3.60
CA LEU A 34 -5.59 -7.79 2.43
C LEU A 34 -4.69 -7.02 1.47
N LEU A 35 -3.54 -6.52 1.95
CA LEU A 35 -2.72 -5.58 1.22
C LEU A 35 -1.32 -6.16 0.99
N HIS A 36 -1.04 -6.52 -0.27
CA HIS A 36 0.21 -7.13 -0.71
C HIS A 36 1.13 -6.09 -1.35
N THR A 37 2.42 -6.22 -1.12
CA THR A 37 3.44 -5.36 -1.73
C THR A 37 4.03 -6.06 -2.95
N LEU A 38 3.93 -5.43 -4.12
CA LEU A 38 4.56 -5.86 -5.37
C LEU A 38 5.78 -4.97 -5.62
N ARG A 39 6.96 -5.53 -5.37
CA ARG A 39 8.24 -4.82 -5.52
C ARG A 39 8.40 -4.35 -6.98
N GLY A 40 8.63 -3.05 -7.16
CA GLY A 40 8.81 -2.43 -8.49
C GLY A 40 7.51 -2.05 -9.21
N VAL A 41 6.33 -2.30 -8.61
CA VAL A 41 5.02 -1.99 -9.23
C VAL A 41 4.14 -1.18 -8.28
N GLY A 42 4.10 -1.54 -6.98
CA GLY A 42 3.28 -0.84 -5.98
C GLY A 42 2.66 -1.78 -4.94
N TYR A 43 1.42 -1.50 -4.55
CA TYR A 43 0.66 -2.34 -3.62
C TYR A 43 -0.63 -2.78 -4.28
N ILE A 44 -1.08 -4.00 -3.99
CA ILE A 44 -2.33 -4.56 -4.49
C ILE A 44 -3.18 -5.02 -3.32
N MET A 45 -4.48 -4.80 -3.43
CA MET A 45 -5.46 -5.35 -2.49
C MET A 45 -5.97 -6.69 -3.03
N LYS A 46 -5.88 -7.76 -2.24
CA LYS A 46 -6.35 -9.10 -2.59
C LYS A 46 -6.88 -9.78 -1.32
N ASP A 47 -7.98 -10.51 -1.43
CA ASP A 47 -8.58 -11.32 -0.35
C ASP A 47 -8.10 -12.78 -0.46
#